data_AF-A0A959RSW0-F1
#
_entry.id   AF-A0A959RSW0-F1
#
_cell.length_a   1.000
_cell.length_b   1.000
_cell.length_c   1.000
_cell.angle_alpha   90.00
_cell.angle_beta   90.00
_cell.angle_gamma   90.00
#
_symmetry.space_group_name_H-M   'P 1'
#
loop_
_entity.id
_entity.type
_entity.pdbx_description
1 polymer ?
#
loop_
_entity_poly.entity_id
_entity_poly.type
_entity_poly.pdbx_seq_one_letter_code
_entity_poly.pdbx_strand_id
1 'polypeptide(L)' 'MQYENWEFDLEPMEFEGFNVKYRYIKDGIPTVLGITVQDIYLYFNFDVVFKVEIMFKN' A
#
# COMPACT_ATOMS: atom_id res chain seq x y z
N MET A 1 12.68 11.60 18.17
CA MET A 1 12.66 11.00 16.83
C MET A 1 11.25 11.21 16.30
N GLN A 2 11.05 12.20 15.42
CA GLN A 2 9.76 12.45 14.77
C GLN A 2 9.53 11.34 13.73
N TYR A 3 8.99 10.21 14.19
CA TYR A 3 8.16 9.38 13.32
C TYR A 3 6.78 10.05 13.30
N GLU A 4 6.69 11.27 12.77
CA GLU A 4 5.41 11.87 12.46
C GLU A 4 4.79 10.99 11.36
N ASN A 5 3.71 10.32 11.76
CA ASN A 5 2.77 9.54 10.97
C ASN A 5 3.06 9.64 9.46
N TRP A 6 3.65 8.60 8.89
CA TRP A 6 3.58 8.43 7.44
C TRP A 6 2.11 8.20 7.11
N GLU A 7 1.40 9.29 6.86
CA GLU A 7 0.04 9.26 6.34
C GLU A 7 0.14 8.73 4.91
N PHE A 8 -0.25 7.47 4.76
CA PHE A 8 -0.45 6.88 3.46
C PHE A 8 -1.73 7.44 2.88
N ASP A 9 -1.65 7.99 1.67
CA ASP A 9 -2.86 8.26 0.89
C ASP A 9 -3.37 6.90 0.39
N LEU A 10 -4.50 6.47 0.94
CA LEU A 10 -5.08 5.14 0.73
C LEU A 10 -6.50 5.22 0.21
N GLU A 11 -6.80 4.39 -0.78
CA GLU A 11 -8.15 4.16 -1.28
C GLU A 11 -8.63 2.77 -0.80
N PRO A 12 -9.77 2.67 -0.09
CA PRO A 12 -10.29 1.38 0.38
C PRO A 12 -10.78 0.54 -0.80
N MET A 13 -10.38 -0.73 -0.84
CA MET A 13 -10.74 -1.66 -1.91
C MET A 13 -11.72 -2.74 -1.43
N GLU A 14 -11.30 -3.51 -0.42
CA GLU A 14 -12.02 -4.70 0.05
C GLU A 14 -11.91 -4.82 1.57
N PHE A 15 -12.97 -5.38 2.18
CA PHE A 15 -13.05 -5.64 3.62
C PHE A 15 -13.51 -7.08 3.86
N GLU A 16 -12.66 -7.88 4.51
CA GLU A 16 -12.97 -9.26 4.88
C GLU A 16 -12.66 -9.50 6.36
N GLY A 17 -13.68 -9.38 7.21
CA GLY A 17 -13.54 -9.59 8.65
C GLY A 17 -12.65 -8.53 9.32
N PHE A 18 -11.45 -8.92 9.76
CA PHE A 18 -10.47 -7.98 10.34
C PHE A 18 -9.41 -7.53 9.35
N ASN A 19 -9.45 -8.07 8.12
CA ASN A 19 -8.49 -7.74 7.07
C ASN A 19 -9.07 -6.65 6.17
N VAL A 20 -8.30 -5.58 5.99
CA VAL A 20 -8.67 -4.47 5.12
C VAL A 20 -7.62 -4.29 4.04
N LYS A 21 -8.06 -4.24 2.79
CA LYS A 21 -7.20 -4.01 1.65
C LYS A 21 -7.37 -2.57 1.17
N TYR A 22 -6.25 -1.88 1.03
CA TYR A 22 -6.17 -0.55 0.49
C TYR A 22 -5.28 -0.51 -0.74
N ARG A 23 -5.62 0.35 -1.70
CA ARG A 23 -4.71 0.76 -2.77
C ARG A 23 -3.96 2.00 -2.32
N TYR A 24 -2.65 1.99 -2.47
CA TYR A 24 -1.81 3.15 -2.22
C TYR A 24 -1.84 4.08 -3.43
N ILE A 25 -2.33 5.31 -3.22
CA ILE A 25 -2.59 6.28 -4.31
C ILE A 25 -1.52 7.37 -4.40
N LYS A 26 -0.56 7.40 -3.48
CA LYS A 26 0.53 8.36 -3.52
C LYS A 26 1.59 7.86 -4.50
N ASP A 27 1.81 8.59 -5.59
CA ASP A 27 2.82 8.30 -6.62
C ASP A 27 4.28 8.40 -6.14
N GLY A 28 4.54 8.25 -4.84
CA GLY A 28 5.86 8.35 -4.23
C GLY A 28 6.79 7.17 -4.51
N ILE A 29 6.30 6.08 -5.11
CA ILE A 29 7.10 4.88 -5.41
C ILE A 29 6.90 4.48 -6.89
N PRO A 30 7.50 5.22 -7.84
CA PRO A 30 7.29 4.98 -9.27
C PRO A 30 8.03 3.73 -9.78
N THR A 31 9.09 3.28 -9.10
CA THR A 31 9.86 2.09 -9.47
C THR A 31 10.31 1.30 -8.24
N VAL A 32 10.40 -0.02 -8.39
CA VAL A 32 11.04 -0.93 -7.44
C VAL A 32 11.99 -1.83 -8.21
N LEU A 33 13.26 -1.88 -7.79
CA LEU A 33 14.33 -2.63 -8.46
C LEU A 33 14.48 -2.27 -9.96
N GLY A 34 14.20 -1.02 -10.33
CA GLY A 34 14.27 -0.55 -11.72
C GLY A 34 13.05 -0.91 -12.58
N ILE A 35 12.05 -1.58 -12.02
CA ILE A 35 10.80 -1.94 -12.71
C ILE A 35 9.72 -0.94 -12.34
N THR A 36 8.98 -0.44 -13.34
CA THR A 36 7.89 0.52 -13.14
C THR A 36 6.77 -0.11 -12.35
N VAL A 37 6.42 0.53 -11.24
CA VAL A 37 5.26 0.15 -10.42
C VAL A 37 3.98 0.60 -11.13
N GLN A 38 3.00 -0.29 -11.20
CA GLN A 38 1.66 -0.01 -11.69
C GLN A 38 0.72 0.28 -10.53
N ASP A 39 0.68 -0.62 -9.54
CA ASP A 39 -0.19 -0.51 -8.36
C ASP A 39 0.52 -1.06 -7.13
N ILE A 40 0.18 -0.52 -5.96
CA ILE A 40 0.60 -1.04 -4.66
C ILE A 40 -0.66 -1.26 -3.83
N TYR A 41 -0.81 -2.47 -3.28
CA TYR A 41 -1.87 -2.80 -2.34
C TYR A 41 -1.29 -3.11 -0.97
N LEU A 42 -1.88 -2.48 0.04
CA LEU A 42 -1.53 -2.68 1.44
C LEU A 42 -2.66 -3.45 2.13
N TYR A 43 -2.29 -4.51 2.82
CA TYR A 43 -3.21 -5.34 3.58
C TYR A 43 -2.96 -5.11 5.06
N PHE A 44 -4.01 -4.64 5.74
CA PHE A 44 -4.00 -4.33 7.16
C PHE A 44 -4.80 -5.36 7.93
N ASN A 45 -4.31 -5.72 9.10
CA ASN A 45 -5.09 -6.40 10.12
C ASN A 45 -5.06 -5.49 11.35
N PHE A 46 -6.22 -4.98 11.76
CA PHE A 46 -6.32 -3.79 12.60
C PHE A 46 -5.51 -2.63 11.99
N ASP A 47 -4.52 -2.10 12.71
CA ASP A 47 -3.70 -0.96 12.29
C ASP A 47 -2.31 -1.37 11.78
N VAL A 48 -2.07 -2.66 11.56
CA VAL A 48 -0.76 -3.20 11.17
C VAL A 48 -0.79 -3.71 9.73
N VAL A 49 0.09 -3.18 8.89
CA VAL A 49 0.35 -3.75 7.56
C VAL A 49 1.03 -5.11 7.72
N PHE A 50 0.38 -6.17 7.23
CA PHE A 50 0.92 -7.53 7.29
C PHE A 50 1.33 -8.08 5.91
N LYS A 51 0.85 -7.48 4.83
CA LYS A 51 1.17 -7.88 3.46
C LYS A 51 1.16 -6.67 2.53
N VAL A 52 2.09 -6.66 1.58
CA VAL A 52 2.20 -5.68 0.50
C VAL A 52 2.23 -6.43 -0.82
N GLU A 53 1.36 -6.06 -1.75
CA GLU A 53 1.40 -6.55 -3.13
C GLU A 53 1.79 -5.40 -4.05
N ILE A 54 2.73 -5.66 -4.95
CA ILE A 54 3.21 -4.68 -5.94
C ILE A 54 2.96 -5.26 -7.31
N MET A 55 2.14 -4.56 -8.09
CA MET A 55 1.91 -4.86 -9.50
C MET A 55 2.90 -4.04 -10.33
N PHE A 56 3.56 -4.69 -11.26
CA PHE A 56 4.51 -4.05 -12.16
C PHE A 56 3.88 -3.85 -13.54
N LYS A 57 4.26 -2.77 -14.22
CA LYS A 57 3.93 -2.63 -15.64
C LYS A 57 4.73 -3.67 -16.43
N ASN A 58 4.03 -4.42 -17.29
CA ASN A 58 4.63 -5.28 -18.30
C ASN A 58 5.43 -4.47 -19.33
#